data_AF-A0A952DNR9-F1
#
_entry.id   AF-A0A952DNR9-F1
#
_cell.length_a   1.000
_cell.length_b   1.000
_cell.length_c   1.000
_cell.angle_alpha   90.00
_cell.angle_beta   90.00
_cell.angle_gamma   90.00
#
_symmetry.space_group_name_H-M   'P 1'
#
loop_
_entity.id
_entity.type
_entity.pdbx_description
1 polymer ?
#
loop_
_entity_poly.entity_id
_entity_poly.type
_entity_poly.pdbx_seq_one_letter_code
_entity_poly.pdbx_strand_id
1 'polypeptide(L)'
;AIFRRLGADDRTDESDPAIARARADVEAIITRQGFIVVDHPALKSLYFMRMRRGLPISTLIDDLHGRHHLLARDLPALLVLLTLDTGLEPECLKTLTVDCLTNPHAGTVELRYLKRRARGAEHKSMRVRDGGSGTPGGLMRRLIDVTAVAREHLTDDCLWLYHNVGGLRAGIVDPKFQLAAWARRHGIAGDDGKPLHLLLSRLRKTHKALWYTKTEGHMARFAVGHTREVAARHYADLPSLRPLHEAAVADAFRAAVAAAMPTVLPPTAEQALREAPEQVASLMSADTVGPVLDGEQDVWLAACAGFHSSPFAEPGSPCAQPFWGCLDCPNAVITARKLPAILAFLAFVEEQRCSLPASDWAAKFGRVHTRITVQVLPVFSDAVIAEARRQMGSERLYLPPEARA
;
A
#
# COMPACT_ATOMS: atom_id res chain seq x y z
N ALA A 1 -3.49 27.01 11.65
CA ALA A 1 -4.35 28.20 11.82
C ALA A 1 -5.34 28.00 12.97
N ILE A 2 -6.10 26.89 12.99
CA ILE A 2 -7.12 26.56 14.02
C ILE A 2 -6.62 26.80 15.46
N PHE A 3 -5.51 26.18 15.86
CA PHE A 3 -5.03 26.32 17.25
C PHE A 3 -4.32 27.64 17.55
N ARG A 4 -3.88 28.38 16.52
CA ARG A 4 -3.14 29.65 16.70
C ARG A 4 -4.05 30.81 17.08
N ARG A 5 -5.35 30.75 16.73
CA ARG A 5 -6.31 31.82 17.08
C ARG A 5 -6.81 31.75 18.52
N LEU A 6 -6.65 30.60 19.18
CA LEU A 6 -7.09 30.40 20.56
C LEU A 6 -6.15 31.15 21.51
N GLY A 7 -6.70 32.06 22.29
CA GLY A 7 -5.93 32.90 23.22
C GLY A 7 -4.92 33.85 22.57
N ALA A 8 -4.98 34.06 21.25
CA ALA A 8 -4.18 35.09 20.58
C ALA A 8 -4.64 36.48 21.02
N ASP A 9 -3.85 37.54 20.89
CA ASP A 9 -4.36 38.92 21.01
C ASP A 9 -5.01 39.38 19.69
N ASP A 10 -6.20 39.98 19.76
CA ASP A 10 -6.88 40.53 18.58
C ASP A 10 -6.67 42.04 18.53
N ARG A 11 -5.84 42.48 17.59
CA ARG A 11 -5.54 43.90 17.34
C ARG A 11 -6.43 44.53 16.28
N THR A 12 -7.43 43.80 15.76
CA THR A 12 -8.25 44.22 14.59
C THR A 12 -8.99 45.54 14.81
N ASP A 13 -9.35 45.85 16.07
CA ASP A 13 -10.12 47.04 16.41
C ASP A 13 -9.33 48.11 17.18
N GLU A 14 -8.00 47.95 17.30
CA GLU A 14 -7.15 48.88 18.08
C GLU A 14 -7.16 50.32 17.56
N SER A 15 -7.43 50.51 16.27
CA SER A 15 -7.51 51.84 15.66
C SER A 15 -8.76 52.63 16.09
N ASP A 16 -9.76 51.98 16.70
CA ASP A 16 -10.96 52.62 17.25
C ASP A 16 -11.17 52.19 18.71
N PRO A 17 -10.79 53.03 19.69
CA PRO A 17 -10.89 52.71 21.11
C PRO A 17 -12.31 52.36 21.58
N ALA A 18 -13.34 52.90 20.95
CA ALA A 18 -14.73 52.62 21.32
C ALA A 18 -15.15 51.21 20.86
N ILE A 19 -14.76 50.79 19.66
CA ILE A 19 -14.99 49.41 19.21
C ILE A 19 -14.14 48.44 20.02
N ALA A 20 -12.87 48.76 20.25
CA ALA A 20 -11.97 47.91 21.03
C ALA A 20 -12.55 47.63 22.43
N ARG A 21 -13.07 48.67 23.11
CA ARG A 21 -13.73 48.51 24.41
C ARG A 21 -14.99 47.66 24.32
N ALA A 22 -15.87 47.92 23.35
CA ALA A 22 -17.10 47.16 23.18
C ALA A 22 -16.85 45.67 22.84
N ARG A 23 -15.78 45.40 22.07
CA ARG A 23 -15.30 44.04 21.83
C ARG A 23 -14.82 43.41 23.14
N ALA A 24 -13.97 44.10 23.90
CA ALA A 24 -13.47 43.60 25.18
C ALA A 24 -14.61 43.26 26.15
N ASP A 25 -15.67 44.08 26.20
CA ASP A 25 -16.86 43.79 27.00
C ASP A 25 -17.57 42.49 26.55
N VAL A 26 -17.68 42.27 25.24
CA VAL A 26 -18.22 41.02 24.67
C VAL A 26 -17.32 39.82 24.97
N GLU A 27 -16.02 39.95 24.78
CA GLU A 27 -15.05 38.88 25.09
C GLU A 27 -15.05 38.54 26.59
N ALA A 28 -15.19 39.53 27.48
CA ALA A 28 -15.34 39.30 28.91
C ALA A 28 -16.62 38.52 29.26
N ILE A 29 -17.72 38.77 28.56
CA ILE A 29 -18.96 37.99 28.71
C ILE A 29 -18.73 36.55 28.25
N ILE A 30 -18.08 36.34 27.10
CA ILE A 30 -17.76 35.00 26.59
C ILE A 30 -16.86 34.25 27.56
N THR A 31 -15.80 34.87 28.09
CA THR A 31 -14.91 34.26 29.09
C THR A 31 -15.67 33.84 30.35
N ARG A 32 -16.67 34.62 30.78
CA ARG A 32 -17.44 34.31 31.99
C ARG A 32 -18.50 33.22 31.77
N GLN A 33 -19.15 33.23 30.61
CA GLN A 33 -20.34 32.41 30.34
C GLN A 33 -20.08 31.24 29.36
N GLY A 34 -18.93 31.21 28.70
CA GLY A 34 -18.59 30.29 27.60
C GLY A 34 -19.27 30.63 26.27
N PHE A 35 -20.26 31.51 26.27
CA PHE A 35 -20.93 31.96 25.06
C PHE A 35 -21.61 33.33 25.25
N ILE A 36 -22.09 33.92 24.16
CA ILE A 36 -22.95 35.10 24.19
C ILE A 36 -24.11 34.86 23.21
N VAL A 37 -25.34 35.20 23.63
CA VAL A 37 -26.52 35.06 22.77
C VAL A 37 -26.59 36.20 21.76
N VAL A 38 -27.14 35.93 20.58
CA VAL A 38 -27.28 36.91 19.48
C VAL A 38 -28.02 38.18 19.94
N ASP A 39 -28.97 38.03 20.87
CA ASP A 39 -29.78 39.14 21.35
C ASP A 39 -29.13 40.00 22.46
N HIS A 40 -27.92 39.65 22.91
CA HIS A 40 -27.29 40.33 24.03
C HIS A 40 -26.98 41.82 23.69
N PRO A 41 -27.31 42.78 24.56
CA PRO A 41 -27.14 44.22 24.27
C PRO A 41 -25.71 44.61 23.88
N ALA A 42 -24.70 44.08 24.60
CA ALA A 42 -23.29 44.34 24.28
C ALA A 42 -22.91 43.86 22.87
N LEU A 43 -23.41 42.69 22.46
CA LEU A 43 -23.17 42.15 21.13
C LEU A 43 -23.85 42.99 20.05
N LYS A 44 -25.13 43.35 20.23
CA LYS A 44 -25.86 44.24 19.31
C LYS A 44 -25.16 45.58 19.14
N SER A 45 -24.69 46.15 20.26
CA SER A 45 -23.94 47.41 20.26
C SER A 45 -22.67 47.29 19.42
N LEU A 46 -21.88 46.23 19.61
CA LEU A 46 -20.66 45.97 18.83
C LEU A 46 -20.96 45.82 17.33
N TYR A 47 -21.98 45.02 16.98
CA TYR A 47 -22.42 44.84 15.59
C TYR A 47 -22.80 46.18 14.94
N PHE A 48 -23.58 46.99 15.64
CA PHE A 48 -24.02 48.29 15.16
C PHE A 48 -22.86 49.27 14.99
N MET A 49 -21.93 49.31 15.95
CA MET A 49 -20.74 50.15 15.90
C MET A 49 -19.85 49.80 14.72
N ARG A 50 -19.62 48.52 14.45
CA ARG A 50 -18.85 48.04 13.29
C ARG A 50 -19.56 48.35 11.97
N MET A 51 -20.87 48.09 11.90
CA MET A 51 -21.69 48.38 10.71
C MET A 51 -21.64 49.87 10.33
N ARG A 52 -21.77 50.78 11.31
CA ARG A 52 -21.67 52.23 11.07
C ARG A 52 -20.32 52.68 10.50
N ARG A 53 -19.27 51.89 10.68
CA ARG A 53 -17.91 52.18 10.21
C ARG A 53 -17.52 51.37 8.98
N GLY A 54 -18.47 50.66 8.37
CA GLY A 54 -18.21 49.82 7.19
C GLY A 54 -17.28 48.63 7.47
N LEU A 55 -17.12 48.22 8.74
CA LEU A 55 -16.26 47.10 9.09
C LEU A 55 -16.97 45.76 8.86
N PRO A 56 -16.23 44.68 8.52
CA PRO A 56 -16.82 43.35 8.33
C PRO A 56 -17.53 42.84 9.58
N ILE A 57 -18.73 42.28 9.40
CA ILE A 57 -19.58 41.73 10.47
C ILE A 57 -20.04 40.28 10.22
N SER A 58 -19.88 39.77 8.99
CA SER A 58 -20.43 38.46 8.59
C SER A 58 -19.87 37.28 9.37
N THR A 59 -18.63 37.38 9.85
CA THR A 59 -17.94 36.34 10.63
C THR A 59 -17.72 36.73 12.09
N LEU A 60 -18.19 37.92 12.51
CA LEU A 60 -17.83 38.53 13.79
C LEU A 60 -18.10 37.61 14.99
N ILE A 61 -19.29 37.00 15.04
CA ILE A 61 -19.66 36.09 16.14
C ILE A 61 -18.75 34.87 16.22
N ASP A 62 -18.43 34.26 15.08
CA ASP A 62 -17.52 33.13 15.03
C ASP A 62 -16.08 33.54 15.37
N ASP A 63 -15.68 34.76 15.00
CA ASP A 63 -14.32 35.25 15.26
C ASP A 63 -14.12 35.59 16.73
N LEU A 64 -15.14 36.15 17.39
CA LEU A 64 -15.18 36.33 18.84
C LEU A 64 -15.09 34.98 19.57
N HIS A 65 -15.98 34.03 19.27
CA HIS A 65 -15.95 32.71 19.92
C HIS A 65 -14.71 31.90 19.55
N GLY A 66 -14.19 32.05 18.34
CA GLY A 66 -13.05 31.31 17.83
C GLY A 66 -11.74 31.58 18.56
N ARG A 67 -11.69 32.63 19.39
CA ARG A 67 -10.59 32.98 20.30
C ARG A 67 -10.63 32.19 21.61
N HIS A 68 -11.80 31.75 22.03
CA HIS A 68 -12.00 31.01 23.27
C HIS A 68 -12.21 29.51 23.04
N HIS A 69 -12.83 29.14 21.91
CA HIS A 69 -13.28 27.77 21.66
C HIS A 69 -12.97 27.31 20.24
N LEU A 70 -12.93 25.99 20.06
CA LEU A 70 -13.09 25.40 18.73
C LEU A 70 -14.45 25.80 18.16
N LEU A 71 -14.53 25.91 16.84
CA LEU A 71 -15.76 26.23 16.13
C LEU A 71 -16.23 25.00 15.37
N ALA A 72 -17.53 24.90 15.10
CA ALA A 72 -18.10 23.85 14.26
C ALA A 72 -17.39 23.73 12.89
N ARG A 73 -16.88 24.85 12.36
CA ARG A 73 -16.14 24.90 11.08
C ARG A 73 -14.74 24.27 11.10
N ASP A 74 -14.18 23.96 12.28
CA ASP A 74 -12.86 23.32 12.40
C ASP A 74 -12.94 21.80 12.44
N LEU A 75 -14.09 21.26 12.86
CA LEU A 75 -14.31 19.83 13.01
C LEU A 75 -13.98 19.04 11.74
N PRO A 76 -14.37 19.48 10.52
CA PRO A 76 -14.07 18.74 9.30
C PRO A 76 -12.58 18.44 9.12
N ALA A 77 -11.70 19.43 9.27
CA ALA A 77 -10.27 19.25 9.08
C ALA A 77 -9.67 18.26 10.09
N LEU A 78 -10.09 18.37 11.36
CA LEU A 78 -9.62 17.52 12.44
C LEU A 78 -10.12 16.08 12.29
N LEU A 79 -11.38 15.89 11.93
CA LEU A 79 -11.99 14.57 11.68
C LEU A 79 -11.35 13.87 10.49
N VAL A 80 -11.14 14.60 9.38
CA VAL A 80 -10.49 14.06 8.18
C VAL A 80 -9.08 13.60 8.51
N LEU A 81 -8.28 14.48 9.15
CA LEU A 81 -6.89 14.18 9.49
C LEU A 81 -6.80 12.97 10.44
N LEU A 82 -7.56 12.96 11.54
CA LEU A 82 -7.52 11.85 12.49
C LEU A 82 -8.03 10.54 11.87
N THR A 83 -9.06 10.59 11.02
CA THR A 83 -9.56 9.38 10.35
C THR A 83 -8.53 8.82 9.36
N LEU A 84 -7.87 9.68 8.58
CA LEU A 84 -6.85 9.25 7.62
C LEU A 84 -5.56 8.78 8.31
N ASP A 85 -5.15 9.39 9.42
CA ASP A 85 -3.90 9.02 10.08
C ASP A 85 -4.01 7.79 11.00
N THR A 86 -5.18 7.59 11.63
CA THR A 86 -5.38 6.46 12.56
C THR A 86 -6.11 5.30 11.89
N GLY A 87 -6.90 5.58 10.86
CA GLY A 87 -7.86 4.64 10.32
C GLY A 87 -9.02 4.34 11.27
N LEU A 88 -9.17 5.00 12.42
CA LEU A 88 -10.25 4.76 13.40
C LEU A 88 -11.63 4.90 12.76
N GLU A 89 -12.59 4.08 13.19
CA GLU A 89 -13.97 4.22 12.73
C GLU A 89 -14.51 5.63 13.06
N PRO A 90 -15.07 6.38 12.09
CA PRO A 90 -15.53 7.75 12.32
C PRO A 90 -16.53 7.88 13.47
N GLU A 91 -17.41 6.89 13.63
CA GLU A 91 -18.38 6.86 14.74
C GLU A 91 -17.68 6.75 16.11
N CYS A 92 -16.56 6.02 16.20
CA CYS A 92 -15.77 5.93 17.43
C CYS A 92 -14.96 7.21 17.66
N LEU A 93 -14.42 7.80 16.59
CA LEU A 93 -13.69 9.08 16.66
C LEU A 93 -14.56 10.20 17.20
N LYS A 94 -15.82 10.30 16.75
CA LYS A 94 -16.79 11.32 17.21
C LYS A 94 -17.18 11.19 18.69
N THR A 95 -16.99 10.01 19.29
CA THR A 95 -17.35 9.71 20.68
C THR A 95 -16.14 9.47 21.57
N LEU A 96 -14.93 9.87 21.14
CA LEU A 96 -13.77 9.83 22.01
C LEU A 96 -13.98 10.76 23.22
N THR A 97 -13.42 10.35 24.34
CA THR A 97 -13.41 11.07 25.61
C THR A 97 -12.00 11.60 25.90
N VAL A 98 -11.87 12.47 26.90
CA VAL A 98 -10.58 13.08 27.30
C VAL A 98 -9.55 12.08 27.81
N ASP A 99 -9.98 10.94 28.33
CA ASP A 99 -9.14 9.86 28.84
C ASP A 99 -8.77 8.82 27.76
N CYS A 100 -9.04 9.10 26.49
CA CYS A 100 -8.83 8.16 25.39
C CYS A 100 -7.35 7.76 25.15
N LEU A 101 -6.38 8.44 25.76
CA LEU A 101 -4.95 8.16 25.59
C LEU A 101 -4.34 7.54 26.84
N THR A 102 -3.78 6.33 26.71
CA THR A 102 -3.13 5.59 27.80
C THR A 102 -1.75 5.05 27.41
N ASN A 103 -0.96 4.66 28.42
CA ASN A 103 0.27 3.87 28.26
C ASN A 103 1.28 4.41 27.23
N PRO A 104 1.73 5.68 27.29
CA PRO A 104 2.69 6.22 26.32
C PRO A 104 4.01 5.45 26.35
N HIS A 105 4.55 5.11 25.18
CA HIS A 105 5.81 4.37 25.05
C HIS A 105 6.47 4.60 23.69
N ALA A 106 7.76 4.98 23.70
CA ALA A 106 8.63 5.12 22.52
C ALA A 106 7.97 5.82 21.30
N GLY A 107 7.48 7.05 21.49
CA GLY A 107 6.88 7.84 20.39
C GLY A 107 5.52 7.30 19.89
N THR A 108 4.89 6.41 20.64
CA THR A 108 3.53 5.92 20.37
C THR A 108 2.69 5.93 21.66
N VAL A 109 1.37 5.99 21.52
CA VAL A 109 0.40 5.99 22.63
C VAL A 109 -0.73 5.00 22.34
N GLU A 110 -1.32 4.43 23.37
CA GLU A 110 -2.49 3.58 23.23
C GLU A 110 -3.74 4.45 23.19
N LEU A 111 -4.52 4.33 22.12
CA LEU A 111 -5.79 5.00 21.94
C LEU A 111 -6.92 4.02 22.28
N ARG A 112 -7.65 4.30 23.36
CA ARG A 112 -8.82 3.54 23.81
C ARG A 112 -10.11 4.18 23.29
N TYR A 113 -11.03 3.35 22.82
CA TYR A 113 -12.31 3.81 22.28
C TYR A 113 -13.42 2.77 22.45
N LEU A 114 -14.66 3.26 22.47
CA LEU A 114 -15.85 2.42 22.59
C LEU A 114 -16.45 2.09 21.21
N LYS A 115 -16.54 0.81 20.87
CA LYS A 115 -17.17 0.36 19.62
C LYS A 115 -18.60 -0.11 19.87
N ARG A 116 -19.55 0.83 19.92
CA ARG A 116 -20.98 0.57 20.21
C ARG A 116 -21.67 -0.43 19.26
N ARG A 117 -21.18 -0.56 18.02
CA ARG A 117 -21.75 -1.48 17.00
C ARG A 117 -21.15 -2.90 17.01
N ALA A 118 -20.14 -3.17 17.84
CA ALA A 118 -19.73 -4.54 18.13
C ALA A 118 -20.70 -5.12 19.17
N ARG A 119 -21.01 -6.42 19.08
CA ARG A 119 -21.97 -7.12 19.95
C ARG A 119 -21.67 -6.81 21.43
N GLY A 120 -22.44 -5.93 22.05
CA GLY A 120 -22.28 -5.56 23.47
C GLY A 120 -21.45 -4.29 23.79
N ALA A 121 -21.14 -3.43 22.81
CA ALA A 121 -20.36 -2.19 23.03
C ALA A 121 -18.98 -2.44 23.68
N GLU A 122 -18.10 -3.10 22.92
CA GLU A 122 -16.75 -3.44 23.39
C GLU A 122 -15.82 -2.23 23.45
N HIS A 123 -15.05 -2.13 24.54
CA HIS A 123 -13.87 -1.27 24.59
C HIS A 123 -12.75 -1.90 23.74
N LYS A 124 -12.17 -1.09 22.86
CA LYS A 124 -11.03 -1.49 22.02
C LYS A 124 -9.90 -0.51 22.23
N SER A 125 -8.70 -0.97 21.89
CA SER A 125 -7.52 -0.11 21.85
C SER A 125 -6.72 -0.32 20.58
N MET A 126 -5.97 0.70 20.21
CA MET A 126 -5.00 0.64 19.12
C MET A 126 -3.80 1.53 19.41
N ARG A 127 -2.61 1.16 18.90
CA ARG A 127 -1.43 2.02 18.96
C ARG A 127 -1.48 3.09 17.87
N VAL A 128 -1.18 4.32 18.24
CA VAL A 128 -1.01 5.44 17.29
C VAL A 128 0.31 6.17 17.56
N ARG A 129 0.83 6.88 16.55
CA ARG A 129 2.01 7.76 16.71
C ARG A 129 1.69 8.88 17.72
N ASP A 130 2.65 9.20 18.58
CA ASP A 130 2.56 10.23 19.62
C ASP A 130 3.80 11.13 19.63
N GLY A 131 3.71 12.26 20.33
CA GLY A 131 4.77 13.26 20.44
C GLY A 131 4.31 14.62 19.92
N GLY A 132 4.82 15.05 18.77
CA GLY A 132 4.50 16.37 18.21
C GLY A 132 3.03 16.51 17.76
N SER A 133 2.57 17.76 17.60
CA SER A 133 1.19 18.08 17.19
C SER A 133 0.78 17.60 15.80
N GLY A 134 1.75 17.12 14.99
CA GLY A 134 1.51 16.45 13.71
C GLY A 134 1.29 14.94 13.81
N THR A 135 1.29 14.39 15.02
CA THR A 135 0.96 12.98 15.28
C THR A 135 -0.48 12.87 15.81
N PRO A 136 -1.18 11.74 15.62
CA PRO A 136 -2.53 11.57 16.15
C PRO A 136 -2.60 11.73 17.68
N GLY A 137 -1.66 11.14 18.42
CA GLY A 137 -1.59 11.29 19.88
C GLY A 137 -1.37 12.73 20.30
N GLY A 138 -0.40 13.43 19.70
CA GLY A 138 -0.11 14.83 20.00
C GLY A 138 -1.28 15.76 19.60
N LEU A 139 -1.97 15.48 18.50
CA LEU A 139 -3.17 16.22 18.10
C LEU A 139 -4.32 16.02 19.08
N MET A 140 -4.56 14.79 19.56
CA MET A 140 -5.57 14.50 20.57
C MET A 140 -5.25 15.18 21.90
N ARG A 141 -4.00 15.18 22.35
CA ARG A 141 -3.56 15.97 23.53
C ARG A 141 -3.84 17.46 23.34
N ARG A 142 -3.49 18.01 22.17
CA ARG A 142 -3.80 19.40 21.87
C ARG A 142 -5.30 19.66 21.88
N LEU A 143 -6.12 18.72 21.40
CA LEU A 143 -7.58 18.83 21.46
C LEU A 143 -8.09 18.83 22.91
N ILE A 144 -7.54 17.97 23.78
CA ILE A 144 -7.85 17.96 25.22
C ILE A 144 -7.55 19.34 25.83
N ASP A 145 -6.35 19.87 25.58
CA ASP A 145 -5.92 21.18 26.12
C ASP A 145 -6.84 22.32 25.67
N VAL A 146 -7.09 22.43 24.36
CA VAL A 146 -7.88 23.55 23.81
C VAL A 146 -9.36 23.48 24.13
N THR A 147 -9.85 22.31 24.54
CA THR A 147 -11.24 22.13 24.97
C THR A 147 -11.40 22.30 26.49
N ALA A 148 -10.32 22.48 27.25
CA ALA A 148 -10.36 22.66 28.70
C ALA A 148 -11.24 23.86 29.12
N VAL A 149 -11.04 25.02 28.50
CA VAL A 149 -11.84 26.24 28.77
C VAL A 149 -13.32 26.01 28.47
N ALA A 150 -13.64 25.31 27.38
CA ALA A 150 -15.04 24.98 27.07
C ALA A 150 -15.67 24.05 28.12
N ARG A 151 -14.88 23.16 28.75
CA ARG A 151 -15.35 22.26 29.82
C ARG A 151 -15.65 22.96 31.14
N GLU A 152 -15.05 24.11 31.40
CA GLU A 152 -15.39 24.93 32.57
C GLU A 152 -16.86 25.42 32.50
N HIS A 153 -17.40 25.57 31.28
CA HIS A 153 -18.76 26.05 31.05
C HIS A 153 -19.75 24.94 30.67
N LEU A 154 -19.25 23.82 30.12
CA LEU A 154 -20.04 22.66 29.72
C LEU A 154 -19.36 21.38 30.22
N THR A 155 -19.75 20.91 31.40
CA THR A 155 -19.20 19.70 32.03
C THR A 155 -19.56 18.44 31.23
N ASP A 156 -18.62 17.96 30.42
CA ASP A 156 -18.75 16.76 29.60
C ASP A 156 -17.36 16.13 29.35
N ASP A 157 -17.30 14.80 29.25
CA ASP A 157 -16.05 14.05 29.08
C ASP A 157 -15.66 13.86 27.61
N CYS A 158 -16.52 14.25 26.66
CA CYS A 158 -16.23 14.20 25.24
C CYS A 158 -14.93 14.96 24.90
N LEU A 159 -14.13 14.38 24.01
CA LEU A 159 -12.97 15.02 23.42
C LEU A 159 -13.39 16.28 22.62
N TRP A 160 -14.58 16.25 22.03
CA TRP A 160 -15.10 17.29 21.15
C TRP A 160 -16.00 18.25 21.90
N LEU A 161 -15.47 19.42 22.27
CA LEU A 161 -16.26 20.58 22.66
C LEU A 161 -15.98 21.73 21.69
N TYR A 162 -17.04 22.39 21.23
CA TYR A 162 -16.95 23.49 20.27
C TYR A 162 -18.14 24.43 20.39
N HIS A 163 -17.94 25.67 19.96
CA HIS A 163 -19.00 26.63 19.77
C HIS A 163 -19.69 26.42 18.42
N ASN A 164 -21.01 26.49 18.43
CA ASN A 164 -21.86 26.56 17.26
C ASN A 164 -22.98 27.58 17.51
N VAL A 165 -23.80 27.85 16.50
CA VAL A 165 -24.98 28.69 16.63
C VAL A 165 -25.79 28.27 17.87
N GLY A 166 -26.00 29.23 18.77
CA GLY A 166 -26.73 29.06 20.01
C GLY A 166 -25.93 28.55 21.21
N GLY A 167 -24.61 28.34 21.12
CA GLY A 167 -23.74 28.08 22.27
C GLY A 167 -22.76 26.91 22.13
N LEU A 168 -22.18 26.51 23.25
CA LEU A 168 -21.26 25.36 23.33
C LEU A 168 -21.99 24.03 23.11
N ARG A 169 -21.31 23.10 22.46
CA ARG A 169 -21.80 21.74 22.16
C ARG A 169 -20.74 20.72 22.57
N ALA A 170 -21.19 19.59 23.11
CA ALA A 170 -20.37 18.42 23.37
C ALA A 170 -20.72 17.29 22.39
N GLY A 171 -19.70 16.58 21.90
CA GLY A 171 -19.84 15.49 20.95
C GLY A 171 -20.23 15.92 19.53
N ILE A 172 -20.18 14.97 18.60
CA ILE A 172 -20.47 15.22 17.18
C ILE A 172 -21.59 14.29 16.71
N VAL A 173 -22.75 14.88 16.41
CA VAL A 173 -23.93 14.13 15.92
C VAL A 173 -23.86 13.96 14.40
N ASP A 174 -24.07 15.03 13.63
CA ASP A 174 -24.05 15.01 12.16
C ASP A 174 -23.20 16.16 11.58
N PRO A 175 -21.97 15.89 11.11
CA PRO A 175 -21.09 16.90 10.52
C PRO A 175 -21.29 17.10 9.01
N LYS A 176 -22.33 16.53 8.38
CA LYS A 176 -22.50 16.57 6.90
C LYS A 176 -22.43 17.98 6.32
N PHE A 177 -23.12 18.93 6.93
CA PHE A 177 -23.14 20.31 6.46
C PHE A 177 -21.74 20.94 6.54
N GLN A 178 -21.05 20.76 7.67
CA GLN A 178 -19.72 21.29 7.92
C GLN A 178 -18.70 20.65 6.95
N LEU A 179 -18.79 19.35 6.69
CA LEU A 179 -17.93 18.64 5.73
C LEU A 179 -18.12 19.16 4.31
N ALA A 180 -19.36 19.33 3.85
CA ALA A 180 -19.66 19.85 2.52
C ALA A 180 -19.20 21.31 2.36
N ALA A 181 -19.43 22.15 3.38
CA ALA A 181 -18.97 23.53 3.38
C ALA A 181 -17.44 23.63 3.39
N TRP A 182 -16.77 22.77 4.16
CA TRP A 182 -15.31 22.70 4.22
C TRP A 182 -14.71 22.25 2.89
N ALA A 183 -15.23 21.18 2.28
CA ALA A 183 -14.77 20.72 0.97
C ALA A 183 -14.87 21.81 -0.10
N ARG A 184 -16.00 22.53 -0.14
CA ARG A 184 -16.20 23.66 -1.06
C ARG A 184 -15.23 24.82 -0.79
N ARG A 185 -15.07 25.21 0.47
CA ARG A 185 -14.18 26.31 0.88
C ARG A 185 -12.73 26.06 0.48
N HIS A 186 -12.29 24.81 0.54
CA HIS A 186 -10.92 24.42 0.21
C HIS A 186 -10.74 23.95 -1.25
N GLY A 187 -11.77 24.06 -2.09
CA GLY A 187 -11.69 23.64 -3.49
C GLY A 187 -11.43 22.14 -3.68
N ILE A 188 -11.84 21.31 -2.73
CA ILE A 188 -11.65 19.86 -2.81
C ILE A 188 -12.66 19.31 -3.81
N ALA A 189 -12.18 18.88 -4.97
CA ALA A 189 -12.97 18.34 -6.07
C ALA A 189 -12.73 16.85 -6.28
N GLY A 190 -13.72 16.16 -6.84
CA GLY A 190 -13.55 14.81 -7.38
C GLY A 190 -12.99 14.83 -8.80
N ASP A 191 -12.80 13.63 -9.37
CA ASP A 191 -12.26 13.44 -10.72
C ASP A 191 -13.14 14.06 -11.82
N ASP A 192 -14.42 14.31 -11.52
CA ASP A 192 -15.38 14.99 -12.40
C ASP A 192 -15.34 16.52 -12.30
N GLY A 193 -14.38 17.07 -11.54
CA GLY A 193 -14.22 18.50 -11.29
C GLY A 193 -15.28 19.11 -10.36
N LYS A 194 -16.23 18.33 -9.84
CA LYS A 194 -17.28 18.81 -8.92
C LYS A 194 -16.79 18.77 -7.47
N PRO A 195 -17.34 19.60 -6.57
CA PRO A 195 -17.01 19.54 -5.15
C PRO A 195 -17.19 18.13 -4.59
N LEU A 196 -16.14 17.62 -3.93
CA LEU A 196 -16.10 16.26 -3.44
C LEU A 196 -17.17 16.04 -2.36
N HIS A 197 -18.05 15.05 -2.57
CA HIS A 197 -18.96 14.58 -1.54
C HIS A 197 -18.20 13.77 -0.48
N LEU A 198 -17.67 14.48 0.51
CA LEU A 198 -16.80 13.91 1.54
C LEU A 198 -17.60 13.06 2.56
N LEU A 199 -17.38 11.75 2.51
CA LEU A 199 -17.94 10.78 3.45
C LEU A 199 -16.84 10.24 4.37
N LEU A 200 -16.91 10.55 5.67
CA LEU A 200 -15.93 10.06 6.66
C LEU A 200 -15.82 8.52 6.66
N SER A 201 -16.93 7.83 6.41
CA SER A 201 -16.97 6.36 6.30
C SER A 201 -16.10 5.80 5.15
N ARG A 202 -15.84 6.60 4.11
CA ARG A 202 -14.95 6.23 3.00
C ARG A 202 -13.47 6.50 3.30
N LEU A 203 -13.15 7.49 4.15
CA LEU A 203 -11.75 7.82 4.50
C LEU A 203 -11.03 6.64 5.16
N ARG A 204 -11.73 5.86 6.01
CA ARG A 204 -11.15 4.64 6.59
C ARG A 204 -10.78 3.60 5.52
N LYS A 205 -11.58 3.49 4.44
CA LYS A 205 -11.23 2.61 3.31
C LYS A 205 -9.97 3.11 2.62
N THR A 206 -9.84 4.42 2.41
CA THR A 206 -8.63 5.04 1.85
C THR A 206 -7.40 4.74 2.71
N HIS A 207 -7.47 4.97 4.03
CA HIS A 207 -6.35 4.63 4.94
C HIS A 207 -5.97 3.15 4.84
N LYS A 208 -6.95 2.24 4.85
CA LYS A 208 -6.67 0.80 4.72
C LYS A 208 -6.05 0.47 3.36
N ALA A 209 -6.56 1.01 2.25
CA ALA A 209 -5.98 0.78 0.93
C ALA A 209 -4.51 1.26 0.85
N LEU A 210 -4.22 2.46 1.35
CA LEU A 210 -2.85 2.99 1.39
C LEU A 210 -1.93 2.13 2.28
N TRP A 211 -2.44 1.65 3.42
CA TRP A 211 -1.71 0.73 4.28
C TRP A 211 -1.43 -0.60 3.57
N TYR A 212 -2.39 -1.14 2.82
CA TYR A 212 -2.22 -2.38 2.06
C TYR A 212 -1.11 -2.25 1.02
N THR A 213 -1.12 -1.16 0.26
CA THR A 213 -0.06 -0.83 -0.71
C THR A 213 1.30 -0.70 -0.01
N LYS A 214 1.36 0.00 1.13
CA LYS A 214 2.61 0.15 1.91
C LYS A 214 3.14 -1.19 2.45
N THR A 215 2.26 -2.15 2.71
CA THR A 215 2.65 -3.51 3.09
C THR A 215 2.86 -4.44 1.90
N GLU A 216 2.90 -3.92 0.68
CA GLU A 216 3.09 -4.70 -0.56
C GLU A 216 2.09 -5.87 -0.68
N GLY A 217 0.86 -5.64 -0.20
CA GLY A 217 -0.18 -6.66 -0.23
C GLY A 217 -0.09 -7.74 0.86
N HIS A 218 0.82 -7.62 1.82
CA HIS A 218 1.05 -8.64 2.84
C HIS A 218 -0.11 -8.75 3.84
N MET A 219 -1.03 -9.70 3.57
CA MET A 219 -2.32 -9.84 4.28
C MET A 219 -2.21 -9.94 5.80
N ALA A 220 -1.19 -10.62 6.34
CA ALA A 220 -1.00 -10.73 7.79
C ALA A 220 -0.68 -9.39 8.47
N ARG A 221 0.04 -8.49 7.77
CA ARG A 221 0.36 -7.13 8.25
C ARG A 221 -0.79 -6.16 8.03
N PHE A 222 -1.66 -6.47 7.08
CA PHE A 222 -2.79 -5.65 6.68
C PHE A 222 -4.06 -5.88 7.53
N ALA A 223 -4.36 -7.13 7.88
CA ALA A 223 -5.59 -7.55 8.56
C ALA A 223 -5.72 -7.07 10.02
N VAL A 224 -5.02 -6.01 10.42
CA VAL A 224 -5.11 -5.43 11.76
C VAL A 224 -6.55 -4.92 12.02
N GLY A 225 -7.22 -5.53 13.00
CA GLY A 225 -8.56 -5.17 13.45
C GLY A 225 -9.71 -5.89 12.75
N HIS A 226 -9.44 -6.84 11.85
CA HIS A 226 -10.45 -7.70 11.20
C HIS A 226 -9.89 -9.12 10.97
N THR A 227 -10.73 -10.07 10.61
CA THR A 227 -10.23 -11.36 10.08
C THR A 227 -9.61 -11.14 8.70
N ARG A 228 -8.79 -12.10 8.24
CA ARG A 228 -8.14 -12.03 6.91
C ARG A 228 -9.18 -11.98 5.79
N GLU A 229 -10.30 -12.69 5.94
CA GLU A 229 -11.39 -12.77 4.98
C GLU A 229 -12.11 -11.42 4.86
N VAL A 230 -12.40 -10.77 6.00
CA VAL A 230 -13.02 -9.43 6.03
C VAL A 230 -12.07 -8.39 5.43
N ALA A 231 -10.78 -8.48 5.76
CA ALA A 231 -9.77 -7.58 5.20
C ALA A 231 -9.68 -7.73 3.68
N ALA A 232 -9.63 -8.97 3.17
CA ALA A 232 -9.57 -9.25 1.74
C ALA A 232 -10.80 -8.70 1.00
N ARG A 233 -12.00 -9.08 1.44
CA ARG A 233 -13.25 -8.76 0.74
C ARG A 233 -13.62 -7.28 0.75
N HIS A 234 -13.33 -6.56 1.83
CA HIS A 234 -13.83 -5.20 2.01
C HIS A 234 -12.79 -4.10 1.83
N TYR A 235 -11.50 -4.46 1.82
CA TYR A 235 -10.42 -3.48 1.81
C TYR A 235 -9.24 -3.82 0.88
N ALA A 236 -9.04 -5.08 0.48
CA ALA A 236 -8.06 -5.45 -0.54
C ALA A 236 -8.68 -5.54 -1.94
N ASP A 237 -9.92 -6.02 -2.05
CA ASP A 237 -10.67 -6.09 -3.32
C ASP A 237 -11.22 -4.71 -3.74
N LEU A 238 -10.31 -3.81 -4.13
CA LEU A 238 -10.60 -2.48 -4.63
C LEU A 238 -10.02 -2.31 -6.04
N PRO A 239 -10.73 -1.63 -6.97
CA PRO A 239 -10.21 -1.38 -8.32
C PRO A 239 -8.83 -0.70 -8.33
N SER A 240 -8.58 0.22 -7.39
CA SER A 240 -7.30 0.92 -7.24
C SER A 240 -6.13 0.02 -6.85
N LEU A 241 -6.39 -1.19 -6.33
CA LEU A 241 -5.37 -2.16 -5.91
C LEU A 241 -5.15 -3.26 -6.95
N ARG A 242 -5.95 -3.29 -8.02
CA ARG A 242 -5.84 -4.27 -9.10
C ARG A 242 -4.43 -4.37 -9.71
N PRO A 243 -3.71 -3.26 -10.00
CA PRO A 243 -2.35 -3.34 -10.54
C PRO A 243 -1.38 -4.08 -9.60
N LEU A 244 -1.55 -3.94 -8.29
CA LEU A 244 -0.72 -4.64 -7.29
C LEU A 244 -0.98 -6.15 -7.34
N HIS A 245 -2.26 -6.57 -7.44
CA HIS A 245 -2.60 -7.99 -7.57
C HIS A 245 -2.11 -8.60 -8.89
N GLU A 246 -2.26 -7.88 -9.99
CA GLU A 246 -1.80 -8.32 -11.32
C GLU A 246 -0.28 -8.46 -11.36
N ALA A 247 0.45 -7.52 -10.74
CA ALA A 247 1.90 -7.62 -10.59
C ALA A 247 2.30 -8.86 -9.78
N ALA A 248 1.66 -9.12 -8.63
CA ALA A 248 1.95 -10.29 -7.81
C ALA A 248 1.70 -11.62 -8.55
N VAL A 249 0.63 -11.70 -9.34
CA VAL A 249 0.34 -12.87 -10.19
C VAL A 249 1.42 -13.02 -11.28
N ALA A 250 1.80 -11.93 -11.95
CA ALA A 250 2.83 -11.96 -12.97
C ALA A 250 4.20 -12.36 -12.40
N ASP A 251 4.56 -11.88 -11.21
CA ASP A 251 5.79 -12.27 -10.50
C ASP A 251 5.77 -13.74 -10.12
N ALA A 252 4.64 -14.25 -9.62
CA ALA A 252 4.49 -15.68 -9.32
C ALA A 252 4.67 -16.54 -10.57
N PHE A 253 4.10 -16.15 -11.71
CA PHE A 253 4.32 -16.85 -12.98
C PHE A 253 5.77 -16.77 -13.44
N ARG A 254 6.43 -15.61 -13.34
CA ARG A 254 7.85 -15.47 -13.67
C ARG A 254 8.72 -16.38 -12.80
N ALA A 255 8.49 -16.40 -11.49
CA ALA A 255 9.21 -17.24 -10.54
C ALA A 255 9.00 -18.73 -10.82
N ALA A 256 7.74 -19.14 -11.07
CA ALA A 256 7.42 -20.52 -11.42
C ALA A 256 8.08 -20.97 -12.73
N VAL A 257 8.12 -20.10 -13.74
CA VAL A 257 8.84 -20.36 -14.99
C VAL A 257 10.34 -20.49 -14.70
N ALA A 258 10.95 -19.52 -14.02
CA ALA A 258 12.39 -19.56 -13.71
C ALA A 258 12.78 -20.82 -12.90
N ALA A 259 11.93 -21.26 -11.97
CA ALA A 259 12.17 -22.48 -11.18
C ALA A 259 12.01 -23.78 -11.98
N ALA A 260 11.37 -23.76 -13.15
CA ALA A 260 11.18 -24.92 -14.01
C ALA A 260 12.19 -24.96 -15.18
N MET A 261 13.08 -23.97 -15.27
CA MET A 261 13.98 -23.76 -16.41
C MET A 261 15.31 -24.51 -16.27
N PRO A 262 15.88 -25.04 -17.37
CA PRO A 262 17.28 -25.46 -17.36
C PRO A 262 18.20 -24.27 -17.08
N THR A 263 19.31 -24.54 -16.40
CA THR A 263 20.39 -23.57 -16.20
C THR A 263 21.24 -23.51 -17.46
N VAL A 264 21.39 -22.33 -18.07
CA VAL A 264 22.25 -22.14 -19.25
C VAL A 264 23.53 -21.42 -18.82
N LEU A 265 24.68 -22.05 -19.06
CA LEU A 265 26.00 -21.59 -18.63
C LEU A 265 26.87 -21.25 -19.85
N PRO A 266 27.04 -19.96 -20.17
CA PRO A 266 28.05 -19.54 -21.15
C PRO A 266 29.47 -19.78 -20.60
N PRO A 267 30.51 -19.84 -21.46
CA PRO A 267 31.87 -20.20 -21.04
C PRO A 267 32.43 -19.37 -19.86
N THR A 268 32.09 -18.09 -19.78
CA THR A 268 32.51 -17.22 -18.67
C THR A 268 31.85 -17.59 -17.33
N ALA A 269 30.55 -17.91 -17.36
CA ALA A 269 29.82 -18.35 -16.17
C ALA A 269 30.23 -19.77 -15.75
N GLU A 270 30.51 -20.64 -16.72
CA GLU A 270 31.08 -21.96 -16.47
C GLU A 270 32.44 -21.87 -15.75
N GLN A 271 33.33 -20.99 -16.23
CA GLN A 271 34.64 -20.77 -15.58
C GLN A 271 34.50 -20.21 -14.17
N ALA A 272 33.64 -19.19 -13.97
CA ALA A 272 33.38 -18.64 -12.64
C ALA A 272 32.82 -19.69 -11.69
N LEU A 273 31.96 -20.59 -12.20
CA LEU A 273 31.41 -21.68 -11.41
C LEU A 273 32.48 -22.72 -11.02
N ARG A 274 33.46 -23.00 -11.89
CA ARG A 274 34.60 -23.86 -11.55
C ARG A 274 35.47 -23.26 -10.44
N GLU A 275 35.61 -21.93 -10.43
CA GLU A 275 36.39 -21.20 -9.43
C GLU A 275 35.68 -21.09 -8.07
N ALA A 276 34.34 -21.05 -8.07
CA ALA A 276 33.52 -20.93 -6.87
C ALA A 276 32.27 -21.85 -6.90
N PRO A 277 32.43 -23.18 -6.74
CA PRO A 277 31.34 -24.16 -6.82
C PRO A 277 30.23 -23.95 -5.77
N GLU A 278 30.53 -23.28 -4.66
CA GLU A 278 29.57 -22.98 -3.59
C GLU A 278 28.47 -21.98 -3.99
N GLN A 279 28.66 -21.23 -5.08
CA GLN A 279 27.72 -20.20 -5.53
C GLN A 279 26.41 -20.74 -6.13
N VAL A 280 26.31 -22.05 -6.38
CA VAL A 280 25.14 -22.70 -7.00
C VAL A 280 24.39 -23.66 -6.07
N ALA A 281 24.53 -23.51 -4.75
CA ALA A 281 23.87 -24.38 -3.77
C ALA A 281 22.34 -24.50 -3.93
N SER A 282 21.70 -23.54 -4.60
CA SER A 282 20.27 -23.57 -4.95
C SER A 282 19.92 -24.39 -6.21
N LEU A 283 20.90 -24.71 -7.05
CA LEU A 283 20.73 -25.43 -8.32
C LEU A 283 21.24 -26.87 -8.23
N MET A 284 22.39 -27.09 -7.59
CA MET A 284 22.99 -28.41 -7.38
C MET A 284 23.95 -28.40 -6.18
N SER A 285 24.33 -29.58 -5.67
CA SER A 285 25.40 -29.66 -4.67
C SER A 285 26.75 -29.28 -5.30
N ALA A 286 27.64 -28.70 -4.49
CA ALA A 286 29.01 -28.38 -4.93
C ALA A 286 29.73 -29.61 -5.50
N ASP A 287 29.51 -30.79 -4.91
CA ASP A 287 30.08 -32.06 -5.37
C ASP A 287 29.60 -32.49 -6.76
N THR A 288 28.45 -31.98 -7.23
CA THR A 288 27.89 -32.30 -8.55
C THR A 288 28.46 -31.39 -9.65
N VAL A 289 29.05 -30.25 -9.29
CA VAL A 289 29.54 -29.25 -10.27
C VAL A 289 30.61 -29.85 -11.18
N GLY A 290 31.64 -30.49 -10.61
CA GLY A 290 32.71 -31.11 -11.39
C GLY A 290 32.18 -32.12 -12.42
N PRO A 291 31.48 -33.20 -11.99
CA PRO A 291 30.92 -34.20 -12.89
C PRO A 291 29.99 -33.64 -13.98
N VAL A 292 29.21 -32.59 -13.67
CA VAL A 292 28.34 -31.91 -14.64
C VAL A 292 29.15 -31.14 -15.69
N LEU A 293 30.16 -30.37 -15.26
CA LEU A 293 30.94 -29.53 -16.18
C LEU A 293 31.96 -30.32 -16.99
N ASP A 294 32.45 -31.44 -16.45
CA ASP A 294 33.42 -32.32 -17.10
C ASP A 294 32.76 -33.31 -18.08
N GLY A 295 31.42 -33.37 -18.08
CA GLY A 295 30.61 -34.14 -19.02
C GLY A 295 30.33 -35.58 -18.58
N GLU A 296 30.63 -35.94 -17.34
CA GLU A 296 30.30 -37.28 -16.79
C GLU A 296 28.78 -37.48 -16.65
N GLN A 297 28.04 -36.38 -16.45
CA GLN A 297 26.59 -36.36 -16.33
C GLN A 297 25.87 -35.94 -17.63
N ASP A 298 26.56 -35.97 -18.76
CA ASP A 298 25.98 -35.59 -20.04
C ASP A 298 24.86 -36.54 -20.45
N VAL A 299 23.69 -35.96 -20.70
CA VAL A 299 22.60 -36.55 -21.48
C VAL A 299 22.58 -35.90 -22.86
N TRP A 300 21.61 -36.22 -23.72
CA TRP A 300 21.65 -35.77 -25.12
C TRP A 300 21.76 -34.23 -25.29
N LEU A 301 20.80 -33.48 -24.75
CA LEU A 301 20.71 -32.02 -24.95
C LEU A 301 21.25 -31.18 -23.77
N ALA A 302 21.67 -31.82 -22.67
CA ALA A 302 22.09 -31.13 -21.44
C ALA A 302 23.02 -32.04 -20.61
N ALA A 303 23.59 -31.52 -19.54
CA ALA A 303 24.10 -32.32 -18.42
C ALA A 303 23.03 -32.39 -17.31
N CYS A 304 22.96 -33.51 -16.58
CA CYS A 304 21.96 -33.75 -15.54
C CYS A 304 22.56 -33.57 -14.14
N ALA A 305 22.09 -32.57 -13.39
CA ALA A 305 22.53 -32.33 -12.02
C ALA A 305 21.72 -33.11 -10.96
N GLY A 306 20.76 -33.94 -11.36
CA GLY A 306 19.80 -34.53 -10.41
C GLY A 306 18.97 -35.66 -10.99
N PHE A 307 19.60 -36.79 -11.33
CA PHE A 307 18.90 -37.92 -11.96
C PHE A 307 17.83 -38.56 -11.06
N HIS A 308 18.09 -38.68 -9.76
CA HIS A 308 17.17 -39.23 -8.75
C HIS A 308 16.29 -38.18 -8.05
N SER A 309 16.43 -36.91 -8.45
CA SER A 309 15.67 -35.76 -7.94
C SER A 309 14.88 -35.08 -9.05
N SER A 310 14.48 -35.84 -10.08
CA SER A 310 13.69 -35.33 -11.20
C SER A 310 12.31 -34.85 -10.74
N PRO A 311 11.82 -33.68 -11.18
CA PRO A 311 10.46 -33.22 -10.85
C PRO A 311 9.37 -34.01 -11.59
N PHE A 312 9.76 -34.96 -12.43
CA PHE A 312 8.86 -35.79 -13.24
C PHE A 312 8.77 -37.24 -12.78
N ALA A 313 9.39 -37.57 -11.64
CA ALA A 313 9.36 -38.88 -11.02
C ALA A 313 9.11 -38.75 -9.52
N GLU A 314 8.72 -39.83 -8.87
CA GLU A 314 8.61 -39.87 -7.41
C GLU A 314 9.97 -39.56 -6.76
N PRO A 315 10.01 -38.84 -5.62
CA PRO A 315 11.26 -38.50 -4.95
C PRO A 315 12.17 -39.71 -4.71
N GLY A 316 13.43 -39.63 -5.18
CA GLY A 316 14.42 -40.71 -5.10
C GLY A 316 14.40 -41.71 -6.26
N SER A 317 13.37 -41.69 -7.09
CA SER A 317 13.29 -42.56 -8.28
C SER A 317 14.11 -42.00 -9.44
N PRO A 318 14.67 -42.87 -10.31
CA PRO A 318 15.36 -42.43 -11.51
C PRO A 318 14.42 -41.66 -12.45
N CYS A 319 14.96 -40.68 -13.17
CA CYS A 319 14.20 -39.92 -14.16
C CYS A 319 13.69 -40.81 -15.30
N ALA A 320 12.41 -40.68 -15.63
CA ALA A 320 11.76 -41.40 -16.74
C ALA A 320 11.42 -40.50 -17.95
N GLN A 321 11.90 -39.25 -17.96
CA GLN A 321 11.58 -38.32 -19.06
C GLN A 321 12.22 -38.74 -20.38
N PRO A 322 11.51 -38.54 -21.50
CA PRO A 322 12.06 -38.76 -22.84
C PRO A 322 13.20 -37.78 -23.16
N PHE A 323 13.98 -38.12 -24.18
CA PHE A 323 15.31 -37.58 -24.45
C PHE A 323 15.44 -36.05 -24.58
N TRP A 324 14.38 -35.32 -24.98
CA TRP A 324 14.41 -33.84 -25.06
C TRP A 324 13.75 -33.11 -23.88
N GLY A 325 13.16 -33.86 -22.92
CA GLY A 325 12.50 -33.27 -21.74
C GLY A 325 13.45 -32.44 -20.87
N CYS A 326 14.76 -32.63 -21.02
CA CYS A 326 15.79 -31.82 -20.36
C CYS A 326 15.70 -30.33 -20.68
N LEU A 327 15.17 -29.93 -21.85
CA LEU A 327 14.96 -28.53 -22.19
C LEU A 327 13.90 -27.83 -21.31
N ASP A 328 13.12 -28.61 -20.56
CA ASP A 328 12.08 -28.14 -19.63
C ASP A 328 12.33 -28.66 -18.21
N CYS A 329 13.57 -29.03 -17.87
CA CYS A 329 13.92 -29.60 -16.57
C CYS A 329 14.81 -28.65 -15.77
N PRO A 330 14.51 -28.35 -14.49
CA PRO A 330 15.37 -27.55 -13.63
C PRO A 330 16.71 -28.21 -13.29
N ASN A 331 16.80 -29.54 -13.38
CA ASN A 331 18.05 -30.27 -13.13
C ASN A 331 18.98 -30.25 -14.35
N ALA A 332 18.54 -29.71 -15.49
CA ALA A 332 19.35 -29.69 -16.70
C ALA A 332 20.27 -28.47 -16.73
N VAL A 333 21.52 -28.71 -17.11
CA VAL A 333 22.57 -27.70 -17.25
C VAL A 333 23.06 -27.71 -18.70
N ILE A 334 22.97 -26.56 -19.37
CA ILE A 334 23.32 -26.42 -20.77
C ILE A 334 24.58 -25.57 -20.87
N THR A 335 25.71 -26.21 -21.15
CA THR A 335 27.01 -25.56 -21.41
C THR A 335 27.27 -25.44 -22.91
N ALA A 336 28.34 -24.74 -23.29
CA ALA A 336 28.75 -24.62 -24.69
C ALA A 336 28.98 -25.99 -25.37
N ARG A 337 29.41 -27.01 -24.60
CA ARG A 337 29.62 -28.40 -25.08
C ARG A 337 28.34 -29.02 -25.65
N LYS A 338 27.15 -28.64 -25.15
CA LYS A 338 25.87 -29.22 -25.59
C LYS A 338 25.29 -28.52 -26.81
N LEU A 339 25.84 -27.37 -27.20
CA LEU A 339 25.32 -26.57 -28.32
C LEU A 339 25.33 -27.31 -29.67
N PRO A 340 26.34 -28.10 -30.05
CA PRO A 340 26.30 -28.85 -31.31
C PRO A 340 25.06 -29.75 -31.39
N ALA A 341 24.76 -30.52 -30.34
CA ALA A 341 23.59 -31.40 -30.29
C ALA A 341 22.27 -30.62 -30.29
N ILE A 342 22.20 -29.51 -29.57
CA ILE A 342 21.04 -28.61 -29.55
C ILE A 342 20.78 -27.99 -30.93
N LEU A 343 21.82 -27.57 -31.63
CA LEU A 343 21.71 -27.00 -32.98
C LEU A 343 21.30 -28.07 -34.00
N ALA A 344 21.84 -29.30 -33.88
CA ALA A 344 21.43 -30.42 -34.73
C ALA A 344 19.94 -30.73 -34.55
N PHE A 345 19.48 -30.74 -33.29
CA PHE A 345 18.08 -30.93 -32.98
C PHE A 345 17.20 -29.76 -33.46
N LEU A 346 17.67 -28.51 -33.34
CA LEU A 346 16.97 -27.35 -33.87
C LEU A 346 16.80 -27.44 -35.39
N ALA A 347 17.85 -27.82 -36.12
CA ALA A 347 17.78 -28.01 -37.57
C ALA A 347 16.74 -29.06 -37.96
N PHE A 348 16.72 -30.21 -37.26
CA PHE A 348 15.66 -31.22 -37.42
C PHE A 348 14.26 -30.63 -37.16
N VAL A 349 14.09 -29.92 -36.04
CA VAL A 349 12.82 -29.27 -35.68
C VAL A 349 12.36 -28.29 -36.76
N GLU A 350 13.27 -27.50 -37.33
CA GLU A 350 12.96 -26.57 -38.41
C GLU A 350 12.60 -27.28 -39.72
N GLU A 351 13.29 -28.37 -40.06
CA GLU A 351 12.97 -29.19 -41.23
C GLU A 351 11.56 -29.78 -41.15
N GLN A 352 11.11 -30.18 -39.95
CA GLN A 352 9.74 -30.68 -39.76
C GLN A 352 8.65 -29.65 -40.11
N ARG A 353 8.95 -28.35 -40.16
CA ARG A 353 7.98 -27.32 -40.62
C ARG A 353 7.57 -27.51 -42.07
N CYS A 354 8.43 -28.10 -42.90
CA CYS A 354 8.14 -28.34 -44.31
C CYS A 354 7.17 -29.50 -44.51
N SER A 355 7.11 -30.44 -43.55
CA SER A 355 6.37 -31.70 -43.67
C SER A 355 5.09 -31.76 -42.83
N LEU A 356 5.00 -30.95 -41.77
CA LEU A 356 3.86 -30.93 -40.85
C LEU A 356 2.96 -29.71 -41.06
N PRO A 357 1.64 -29.84 -40.86
CA PRO A 357 0.76 -28.69 -40.68
C PRO A 357 1.25 -27.80 -39.54
N ALA A 358 1.06 -26.47 -39.67
CA ALA A 358 1.58 -25.50 -38.70
C ALA A 358 1.07 -25.74 -37.26
N SER A 359 -0.18 -26.18 -37.10
CA SER A 359 -0.75 -26.54 -35.79
C SER A 359 -0.04 -27.73 -35.15
N ASP A 360 0.27 -28.75 -35.95
CA ASP A 360 0.84 -30.00 -35.48
C ASP A 360 2.32 -29.82 -35.16
N TRP A 361 3.03 -29.04 -35.98
CA TRP A 361 4.38 -28.59 -35.69
C TRP A 361 4.43 -27.78 -34.39
N ALA A 362 3.51 -26.82 -34.20
CA ALA A 362 3.47 -26.01 -32.99
C ALA A 362 3.18 -26.86 -31.74
N ALA A 363 2.27 -27.82 -31.83
CA ALA A 363 1.94 -28.74 -30.75
C ALA A 363 3.11 -29.66 -30.38
N LYS A 364 3.84 -30.19 -31.38
CA LYS A 364 4.96 -31.12 -31.16
C LYS A 364 6.26 -30.41 -30.78
N PHE A 365 6.63 -29.36 -31.51
CA PHE A 365 7.96 -28.76 -31.46
C PHE A 365 7.99 -27.28 -31.05
N GLY A 366 6.85 -26.60 -30.98
CA GLY A 366 6.80 -25.16 -30.72
C GLY A 366 7.46 -24.77 -29.39
N ARG A 367 7.26 -25.58 -28.34
CA ARG A 367 7.84 -25.35 -27.02
C ARG A 367 9.37 -25.48 -27.02
N VAL A 368 9.90 -26.58 -27.54
CA VAL A 368 11.36 -26.81 -27.61
C VAL A 368 12.04 -25.83 -28.55
N HIS A 369 11.42 -25.49 -29.69
CA HIS A 369 11.92 -24.46 -30.59
C HIS A 369 12.04 -23.11 -29.87
N THR A 370 11.00 -22.69 -29.14
CA THR A 370 11.01 -21.44 -28.38
C THR A 370 12.08 -21.46 -27.30
N ARG A 371 12.23 -22.59 -26.58
CA ARG A 371 13.28 -22.75 -25.57
C ARG A 371 14.66 -22.53 -26.16
N ILE A 372 14.96 -23.18 -27.27
CA ILE A 372 16.27 -23.09 -27.92
C ILE A 372 16.51 -21.67 -28.44
N THR A 373 15.58 -21.14 -29.23
CA THR A 373 15.78 -19.88 -29.98
C THR A 373 15.69 -18.62 -29.13
N VAL A 374 14.85 -18.61 -28.08
CA VAL A 374 14.60 -17.42 -27.26
C VAL A 374 15.38 -17.43 -25.95
N GLN A 375 15.79 -18.60 -25.45
CA GLN A 375 16.32 -18.71 -24.08
C GLN A 375 17.68 -19.40 -23.99
N VAL A 376 17.97 -20.38 -24.83
CA VAL A 376 19.29 -21.05 -24.82
C VAL A 376 20.29 -20.27 -25.68
N LEU A 377 20.02 -20.14 -26.98
CA LEU A 377 20.98 -19.56 -27.92
C LEU A 377 21.37 -18.10 -27.58
N PRO A 378 20.44 -17.21 -27.18
CA PRO A 378 20.80 -15.82 -26.87
C PRO A 378 21.75 -15.62 -25.68
N VAL A 379 21.97 -16.66 -24.86
CA VAL A 379 22.91 -16.63 -23.73
C VAL A 379 24.37 -16.78 -24.20
N PHE A 380 24.59 -17.36 -25.37
CA PHE A 380 25.92 -17.59 -25.93
C PHE A 380 26.29 -16.52 -26.96
N SER A 381 27.59 -16.23 -27.10
CA SER A 381 28.06 -15.31 -28.13
C SER A 381 27.99 -15.92 -29.52
N ASP A 382 27.89 -15.07 -30.55
CA ASP A 382 27.86 -15.51 -31.95
C ASP A 382 29.06 -16.39 -32.33
N ALA A 383 30.24 -16.12 -31.76
CA ALA A 383 31.44 -16.91 -31.98
C ALA A 383 31.31 -18.35 -31.45
N VAL A 384 30.73 -18.51 -30.26
CA VAL A 384 30.47 -19.83 -29.65
C VAL A 384 29.43 -20.59 -30.47
N ILE A 385 28.37 -19.92 -30.90
CA ILE A 385 27.33 -20.53 -31.76
C ILE A 385 27.93 -20.95 -33.11
N ALA A 386 28.78 -20.12 -33.72
CA ALA A 386 29.41 -20.41 -35.00
C ALA A 386 30.35 -21.62 -34.92
N GLU A 387 31.10 -21.77 -33.82
CA GLU A 387 31.90 -22.97 -33.57
C GLU A 387 31.03 -24.21 -33.39
N ALA A 388 29.99 -24.13 -32.56
CA ALA A 388 29.08 -25.25 -32.35
C ALA A 388 28.38 -25.70 -33.65
N ARG A 389 28.06 -24.77 -34.55
CA ARG A 389 27.52 -25.08 -35.90
C ARG A 389 28.49 -25.88 -36.76
N ARG A 390 29.81 -25.64 -36.66
CA ARG A 390 30.82 -26.43 -37.40
C ARG A 390 30.87 -27.88 -36.93
N GLN A 391 30.59 -28.12 -35.66
CA GLN A 391 30.64 -29.45 -35.02
C GLN A 391 29.31 -30.21 -35.12
N MET A 392 28.22 -29.51 -35.43
CA MET A 392 26.87 -30.08 -35.51
C MET A 392 26.75 -31.32 -36.42
N GLY A 393 27.53 -31.38 -37.52
CA GLY A 393 27.46 -32.49 -38.48
C GLY A 393 27.90 -33.85 -37.94
N SER A 394 28.63 -33.89 -36.82
CA SER A 394 29.02 -35.14 -36.15
C SER A 394 28.03 -35.62 -35.10
N GLU A 395 26.98 -34.84 -34.81
CA GLU A 395 26.03 -35.16 -33.75
C GLU A 395 25.00 -36.20 -34.19
N ARG A 396 24.64 -37.09 -33.25
CA ARG A 396 23.59 -38.09 -33.46
C ARG A 396 22.28 -37.58 -32.86
N LEU A 397 21.20 -37.67 -33.62
CA LEU A 397 19.86 -37.33 -33.14
C LEU A 397 19.24 -38.52 -32.39
N TYR A 398 18.95 -38.33 -31.10
CA TYR A 398 18.30 -39.33 -30.25
C TYR A 398 16.80 -39.04 -30.16
N LEU A 399 16.10 -39.25 -31.28
CA LEU A 399 14.67 -39.02 -31.41
C LEU A 399 13.87 -40.27 -31.00
N PRO A 400 12.81 -40.14 -30.20
CA PRO A 400 11.91 -41.25 -29.91
C PRO A 400 11.10 -41.63 -31.17
N PRO A 401 10.59 -42.87 -31.28
CA PRO A 401 9.87 -43.34 -32.47
C PRO A 401 8.71 -42.42 -32.89
N GLU A 402 8.01 -41.81 -31.93
CA GLU A 402 6.86 -40.92 -32.15
C GLU A 402 7.24 -39.55 -32.73
N ALA A 403 8.54 -39.21 -32.67
CA ALA A 403 9.09 -37.98 -33.24
C ALA A 403 9.48 -38.13 -34.71
N ARG A 404 9.65 -39.38 -35.18
CA ARG A 404 9.88 -39.69 -36.59
C ARG A 404 8.52 -39.71 -37.26
N ALA A 405 8.24 -38.69 -38.06
CA ALA A 405 7.06 -38.64 -38.90
C ALA A 405 7.06 -39.79 -39.92
#